data_AF-A0A1G8B1I9-F1
#
_entry.id   AF-A0A1G8B1I9-F1
#
_cell.length_a   1.000
_cell.length_b   1.000
_cell.length_c   1.000
_cell.angle_alpha   90.00
_cell.angle_beta   90.00
_cell.angle_gamma   90.00
#
_symmetry.space_group_name_H-M   'P 1'
#
loop_
_entity.id
_entity.type
_entity.pdbx_description
1 polymer ?
#
loop_
_entity_poly.entity_id
_entity_poly.type
_entity_poly.pdbx_seq_one_letter_code
_entity_poly.pdbx_strand_id
1 'polypeptide(L)'
;MNSKLTGIASVAAIAAVLALVYWPAPDAGAPQADAAAASAPAGRSLASYLNIDAAPVADAAPVPVTLARQLARLAASGRAEDAYAAFSLIDDCIVFQHEGRLPGMEFELGREMTVEEKAAQQQLCAGLTQRQREDRLGYLATAAKAGVPGAATLFLSEGPFGDRSALRNRPDDPLVQAWKRQAIAQLTAQADEAELSSVATLMMAYLRDGEVVRKDAPQAYGYLLALRQVYDDILAPGVTNPYQDEYWHWLQAELTPEQQAAASARAQAIVAKYRQHAGRPAHG
;
A
#
# COMPACT_ATOMS: atom_id res chain seq x y z
N MET A 1 15.57 -27.80 -48.38
CA MET A 1 14.27 -28.22 -47.84
C MET A 1 14.10 -27.63 -46.45
N ASN A 2 12.94 -27.01 -46.25
CA ASN A 2 12.41 -26.30 -45.08
C ASN A 2 12.92 -26.73 -43.70
N SER A 3 13.17 -25.73 -42.84
CA SER A 3 12.42 -25.62 -41.58
C SER A 3 12.40 -24.16 -41.11
N LYS A 4 11.18 -23.62 -41.04
CA LYS A 4 10.85 -22.31 -40.50
C LYS A 4 11.02 -22.36 -38.98
N LEU A 5 11.81 -21.45 -38.40
CA LEU A 5 11.78 -21.19 -36.96
C LEU A 5 10.89 -19.97 -36.73
N THR A 6 9.68 -20.32 -36.32
CA THR A 6 8.64 -19.51 -35.70
C THR A 6 9.20 -18.57 -34.63
N GLY A 7 8.80 -17.30 -34.72
CA GLY A 7 9.02 -16.29 -33.70
C GLY A 7 8.38 -16.70 -32.37
N ILE A 8 9.15 -16.56 -31.31
CA ILE A 8 8.67 -16.65 -29.94
C ILE A 8 8.51 -15.22 -29.46
N ALA A 9 7.26 -14.77 -29.39
CA ALA A 9 6.88 -13.55 -28.71
C ALA A 9 7.21 -13.70 -27.21
N SER A 10 8.19 -12.95 -26.73
CA SER A 10 8.50 -12.85 -25.31
C SER A 10 7.43 -12.01 -24.62
N VAL A 11 6.44 -12.68 -24.02
CA VAL A 11 5.52 -12.06 -23.06
C VAL A 11 6.29 -11.88 -21.75
N ALA A 12 6.79 -10.68 -21.51
CA ALA A 12 7.35 -10.29 -20.22
C ALA A 12 6.20 -9.92 -19.27
N ALA A 13 5.74 -10.89 -18.48
CA ALA A 13 4.89 -10.66 -17.32
C ALA A 13 5.74 -10.82 -16.06
N ILE A 14 6.30 -9.72 -15.56
CA ILE A 14 6.83 -9.65 -14.19
C ILE A 14 5.70 -9.03 -13.37
N ALA A 15 4.86 -9.89 -12.81
CA ALA A 15 3.89 -9.52 -11.79
C ALA A 15 4.67 -9.15 -10.53
N ALA A 16 4.51 -7.91 -10.08
CA ALA A 16 4.96 -7.47 -8.78
C ALA A 16 4.22 -8.29 -7.72
N VAL A 17 4.95 -9.13 -7.00
CA VAL A 17 4.47 -9.79 -5.78
C VAL A 17 4.24 -8.68 -4.77
N LEU A 18 2.98 -8.29 -4.59
CA LEU A 18 2.52 -7.50 -3.46
C LEU A 18 2.85 -8.29 -2.20
N ALA A 19 3.87 -7.84 -1.47
CA ALA A 19 4.12 -8.26 -0.10
C ALA A 19 3.04 -7.66 0.81
N LEU A 20 1.81 -8.16 0.72
CA LEU A 20 0.86 -8.15 1.82
C LEU A 20 1.34 -9.20 2.82
N VAL A 21 2.34 -8.83 3.62
CA VAL A 21 2.65 -9.59 4.84
C VAL A 21 1.52 -9.29 5.81
N TYR A 22 0.65 -10.28 5.91
CA TYR A 22 -0.34 -10.51 6.94
C TYR A 22 0.10 -9.94 8.30
N TRP A 23 -0.60 -8.92 8.79
CA TRP A 23 -0.58 -8.56 10.20
C TRP A 23 -1.46 -9.59 10.92
N PRO A 24 -0.93 -10.44 11.81
CA PRO A 24 -1.77 -11.42 12.48
C PRO A 24 -2.71 -10.70 13.45
N ALA A 25 -4.01 -10.93 13.30
CA ALA A 25 -4.99 -10.66 14.34
C ALA A 25 -4.67 -11.58 15.55
N PRO A 26 -4.78 -11.09 16.80
CA PRO A 26 -4.48 -11.92 17.96
C PRO A 26 -5.56 -12.99 18.16
N ASP A 27 -5.19 -14.26 17.91
CA ASP A 27 -5.90 -15.42 18.42
C ASP A 27 -5.58 -15.59 19.91
N ALA A 28 -6.57 -15.30 20.76
CA ALA A 28 -6.49 -15.60 22.18
C ALA A 28 -6.71 -17.11 22.41
N GLY A 29 -5.61 -17.86 22.47
CA GLY A 29 -5.60 -19.21 23.02
C GLY A 29 -5.85 -19.18 24.53
N ALA A 30 -6.91 -19.84 24.99
CA ALA A 30 -7.27 -19.97 26.39
C ALA A 30 -6.39 -21.01 27.13
N PRO A 31 -6.02 -20.77 28.40
CA PRO A 31 -5.69 -21.84 29.33
C PRO A 31 -6.92 -22.23 30.15
N GLN A 32 -7.13 -23.54 30.27
CA GLN A 32 -8.24 -24.20 30.95
C GLN A 32 -7.87 -24.42 32.43
N ALA A 33 -8.73 -23.95 33.34
CA ALA A 33 -8.73 -24.33 34.75
C ALA A 33 -10.18 -24.41 35.27
N ASP A 34 -10.54 -25.54 35.86
CA ASP A 34 -11.90 -25.91 36.24
C ASP A 34 -12.42 -25.23 37.52
N ALA A 35 -13.68 -24.79 37.40
CA ALA A 35 -14.79 -24.76 38.36
C ALA A 35 -14.65 -24.15 39.76
N ALA A 36 -15.35 -23.02 39.95
CA ALA A 36 -16.20 -22.78 41.12
C ALA A 36 -17.47 -22.02 40.70
N ALA A 37 -18.63 -22.64 40.89
CA ALA A 37 -19.93 -22.05 40.57
C ALA A 37 -20.28 -20.93 41.56
N ALA A 38 -20.19 -19.68 41.08
CA ALA A 38 -20.82 -18.53 41.67
C ALA A 38 -21.84 -17.97 40.66
N SER A 39 -23.08 -17.87 41.09
CA SER A 39 -24.21 -17.33 40.32
C SER A 39 -23.91 -15.91 39.84
N ALA A 40 -23.70 -15.76 38.53
CA ALA A 40 -23.52 -14.46 37.89
C ALA A 40 -24.86 -13.69 37.89
N PRO A 41 -24.85 -12.37 38.14
CA PRO A 41 -26.04 -11.55 37.91
C PRO A 41 -26.40 -11.62 36.43
N ALA A 42 -27.70 -11.60 36.11
CA ALA A 42 -28.21 -11.65 34.74
C ALA A 42 -27.49 -10.61 33.87
N GLY A 43 -26.63 -11.10 32.99
CA GLY A 43 -25.77 -10.29 32.14
C GLY A 43 -26.61 -9.43 31.20
N ARG A 44 -26.23 -8.15 31.12
CA ARG A 44 -26.78 -7.19 30.18
C ARG A 44 -26.66 -7.74 28.75
N SER A 45 -27.77 -7.85 28.03
CA SER A 45 -27.75 -8.30 26.63
C SER A 45 -27.09 -7.25 25.73
N LEU A 46 -26.58 -7.67 24.58
CA LEU A 46 -25.96 -6.81 23.57
C LEU A 46 -26.88 -5.65 23.13
N ALA A 47 -28.19 -5.83 23.25
CA ALA A 47 -29.21 -4.81 23.00
C ALA A 47 -29.12 -3.59 23.94
N SER A 48 -28.49 -3.72 25.11
CA SER A 48 -28.33 -2.63 26.09
C SER A 48 -27.16 -1.67 25.82
N TYR A 49 -26.24 -2.02 24.92
CA TYR A 49 -25.17 -1.11 24.48
C TYR A 49 -25.59 -0.21 23.30
N LEU A 50 -26.73 -0.50 22.67
CA LEU A 50 -27.19 0.16 21.45
C LEU A 50 -28.39 1.09 21.65
N ASN A 51 -28.90 1.25 22.88
CA ASN A 51 -30.00 2.15 23.16
C ASN A 51 -29.77 2.92 24.46
N ILE A 52 -29.46 4.21 24.33
CA ILE A 52 -29.64 5.20 25.39
C ILE A 52 -30.70 6.18 24.90
N ASP A 53 -31.93 5.90 25.34
CA ASP A 53 -33.16 6.71 25.39
C ASP A 53 -33.64 7.48 24.15
N ALA A 54 -34.60 6.87 23.42
CA ALA A 54 -35.90 7.48 23.14
C ALA A 54 -36.93 6.40 22.74
N ALA A 55 -38.20 6.62 23.11
CA ALA A 55 -39.38 5.78 22.89
C ALA A 55 -39.56 5.30 21.43
N PRO A 56 -40.35 4.23 21.15
CA PRO A 56 -40.29 3.51 19.90
C PRO A 56 -40.90 4.36 18.78
N VAL A 57 -40.03 4.94 17.96
CA VAL A 57 -40.39 5.41 16.62
C VAL A 57 -40.27 4.20 15.71
N ALA A 58 -41.32 3.94 14.94
CA ALA A 58 -41.43 2.83 13.99
C ALA A 58 -40.14 2.63 13.19
N ASP A 59 -39.76 1.35 13.04
CA ASP A 59 -38.62 0.82 12.29
C ASP A 59 -38.30 1.66 11.05
N ALA A 60 -37.37 2.61 11.20
CA ALA A 60 -36.75 3.26 10.07
C ALA A 60 -35.78 2.24 9.49
N ALA A 61 -36.04 1.78 8.25
CA ALA A 61 -35.12 0.93 7.52
C ALA A 61 -33.68 1.46 7.66
N PRO A 62 -32.67 0.59 7.85
CA PRO A 62 -31.30 1.01 8.08
C PRO A 62 -30.88 1.98 6.96
N VAL A 63 -30.61 3.24 7.33
CA VAL A 63 -30.24 4.27 6.36
C VAL A 63 -28.96 3.82 5.66
N PRO A 64 -28.96 3.60 4.34
CA PRO A 64 -27.76 3.14 3.64
C PRO A 64 -26.63 4.13 3.90
N VAL A 65 -25.47 3.60 4.30
CA VAL A 65 -24.30 4.42 4.60
C VAL A 65 -23.79 5.01 3.29
N THR A 66 -24.12 6.28 3.06
CA THR A 66 -23.70 7.00 1.85
C THR A 66 -22.20 7.26 1.83
N LEU A 67 -21.61 7.30 0.63
CA LEU A 67 -20.21 7.69 0.42
C LEU A 67 -19.87 9.01 1.13
N ALA A 68 -20.74 10.02 1.00
CA ALA A 68 -20.55 11.31 1.65
C ALA A 68 -20.44 11.19 3.18
N ARG A 69 -21.25 10.34 3.81
CA ARG A 69 -21.18 10.09 5.27
C ARG A 69 -19.93 9.32 5.67
N GLN A 70 -19.43 8.41 4.83
CA GLN A 70 -18.16 7.73 5.10
C GLN A 70 -16.99 8.72 5.02
N LEU A 71 -16.91 9.49 3.94
CA LEU A 71 -15.86 10.50 3.75
C LEU A 71 -15.88 11.56 4.84
N ALA A 72 -17.06 12.04 5.27
CA ALA A 72 -17.16 13.00 6.37
C ALA A 72 -16.62 12.43 7.69
N ARG A 73 -16.85 11.14 7.98
CA ARG A 73 -16.32 10.49 9.18
C ARG A 73 -14.81 10.32 9.12
N LEU A 74 -14.28 9.91 7.97
CA LEU A 74 -12.84 9.77 7.74
C LEU A 74 -12.13 11.12 7.84
N ALA A 75 -12.69 12.17 7.23
CA ALA A 75 -12.14 13.52 7.33
C ALA A 75 -12.17 14.07 8.76
N ALA A 76 -13.21 13.76 9.54
CA ALA A 76 -13.36 14.27 10.91
C ALA A 76 -12.36 13.69 11.92
N SER A 77 -11.76 12.52 11.65
CA SER A 77 -10.80 11.91 12.59
C SER A 77 -9.45 12.62 12.61
N GLY A 78 -9.08 13.29 11.51
CA GLY A 78 -7.76 13.90 11.33
C GLY A 78 -6.59 12.92 11.24
N ARG A 79 -6.85 11.60 11.22
CA ARG A 79 -5.81 10.57 11.12
C ARG A 79 -5.33 10.41 9.68
N ALA A 80 -4.03 10.17 9.50
CA ALA A 80 -3.46 10.01 8.17
C ALA A 80 -3.94 8.73 7.47
N GLU A 81 -4.16 7.67 8.24
CA GLU A 81 -4.71 6.39 7.79
C GLU A 81 -6.13 6.56 7.26
N ASP A 82 -6.92 7.45 7.88
CA ASP A 82 -8.28 7.73 7.42
C ASP A 82 -8.28 8.62 6.17
N ALA A 83 -7.26 9.47 5.98
CA ALA A 83 -7.04 10.14 4.70
C ALA A 83 -6.72 9.11 3.61
N TYR A 84 -5.86 8.13 3.88
CA TYR A 84 -5.59 7.04 2.94
C TYR A 84 -6.85 6.24 2.61
N ALA A 85 -7.65 5.87 3.62
CA ALA A 85 -8.92 5.20 3.42
C ALA A 85 -9.92 6.04 2.60
N ALA A 86 -9.95 7.36 2.79
CA ALA A 86 -10.79 8.27 2.02
C ALA A 86 -10.36 8.32 0.54
N PHE A 87 -9.04 8.32 0.27
CA PHE A 87 -8.52 8.17 -1.09
C PHE A 87 -8.96 6.83 -1.70
N SER A 88 -8.70 5.71 -1.03
CA SER A 88 -9.04 4.37 -1.53
C SER A 88 -10.53 4.23 -1.82
N LEU A 89 -11.39 4.75 -0.93
CA LEU A 89 -12.84 4.70 -1.12
C LEU A 89 -13.31 5.47 -2.36
N ILE A 90 -12.71 6.62 -2.64
CA ILE A 90 -13.02 7.40 -3.85
C ILE A 90 -12.47 6.70 -5.09
N ASP A 91 -11.24 6.19 -5.01
CA ASP A 91 -10.57 5.51 -6.12
C ASP A 91 -11.28 4.21 -6.53
N ASP A 92 -11.68 3.39 -5.56
CA ASP A 92 -12.50 2.20 -5.77
C ASP A 92 -13.81 2.54 -6.48
N CYS A 93 -14.45 3.67 -6.12
CA CYS A 93 -15.63 4.12 -6.82
C CYS A 93 -15.36 4.57 -8.27
N ILE A 94 -14.20 5.16 -8.54
CA ILE A 94 -13.78 5.52 -9.90
C ILE A 94 -13.53 4.25 -10.73
N VAL A 95 -12.74 3.31 -10.20
CA VAL A 95 -12.43 2.04 -10.86
C VAL A 95 -13.69 1.23 -11.11
N PHE A 96 -14.55 1.08 -10.10
CA PHE A 96 -15.79 0.33 -10.23
C PHE A 96 -16.74 0.92 -11.28
N GLN A 97 -16.85 2.25 -11.37
CA GLN A 97 -17.69 2.87 -12.40
C GLN A 97 -17.16 2.67 -13.82
N HIS A 98 -15.84 2.49 -13.97
CA HIS A 98 -15.20 2.23 -15.26
C HIS A 98 -15.24 0.75 -15.64
N GLU A 99 -15.01 -0.16 -14.69
CA GLU A 99 -14.80 -1.58 -14.96
C GLU A 99 -15.95 -2.50 -14.51
N GLY A 100 -16.87 -2.01 -13.67
CA GLY A 100 -17.94 -2.81 -13.07
C GLY A 100 -17.44 -3.85 -12.05
N ARG A 101 -16.19 -3.73 -11.59
CA ARG A 101 -15.51 -4.62 -10.65
C ARG A 101 -14.38 -3.88 -9.92
N LEU A 102 -13.82 -4.51 -8.90
CA LEU A 102 -12.68 -4.02 -8.12
C LEU A 102 -11.53 -5.02 -8.21
N PRO A 103 -10.60 -4.86 -9.18
CA PRO A 103 -9.54 -5.84 -9.41
C PRO A 103 -8.64 -6.08 -8.19
N GLY A 104 -8.36 -5.04 -7.41
CA GLY A 104 -7.58 -5.15 -6.17
C GLY A 104 -8.27 -6.05 -5.14
N MET A 105 -9.56 -5.81 -4.88
CA MET A 105 -10.37 -6.65 -4.00
C MET A 105 -10.47 -8.09 -4.51
N GLU A 106 -10.71 -8.29 -5.82
CA GLU A 106 -10.81 -9.63 -6.40
C GLU A 106 -9.50 -10.42 -6.29
N PHE A 107 -8.36 -9.73 -6.45
CA PHE A 107 -7.04 -10.30 -6.25
C PHE A 107 -6.82 -10.70 -4.79
N GLU A 108 -7.15 -9.81 -3.84
CA GLU A 108 -7.01 -10.07 -2.40
C GLU A 108 -7.90 -11.24 -1.94
N LEU A 109 -9.12 -11.33 -2.47
CA LEU A 109 -10.07 -12.40 -2.13
C LEU A 109 -9.82 -13.68 -2.93
N GLY A 110 -9.00 -13.64 -3.99
CA GLY A 110 -8.79 -14.76 -4.91
C GLY A 110 -10.05 -15.19 -5.67
N ARG A 111 -11.04 -14.31 -5.81
CA ARG A 111 -12.32 -14.58 -6.49
C ARG A 111 -12.94 -13.30 -7.05
N GLU A 112 -13.82 -13.46 -8.03
CA GLU A 112 -14.63 -12.37 -8.55
C GLU A 112 -15.62 -11.83 -7.49
N MET A 113 -16.03 -10.58 -7.67
CA MET A 113 -17.09 -9.98 -6.85
C MET A 113 -18.44 -10.67 -7.11
N THR A 114 -19.20 -10.95 -6.05
CA THR A 114 -20.57 -11.48 -6.16
C THR A 114 -21.53 -10.42 -6.69
N VAL A 115 -22.75 -10.84 -7.07
CA VAL A 115 -23.81 -9.91 -7.50
C VAL A 115 -24.18 -8.94 -6.38
N GLU A 116 -24.22 -9.42 -5.15
CA GLU A 116 -24.53 -8.62 -3.96
C GLU A 116 -23.43 -7.59 -3.67
N GLU A 117 -22.15 -7.97 -3.80
CA GLU A 117 -21.02 -7.06 -3.62
C GLU A 117 -21.01 -5.97 -4.68
N LYS A 118 -21.27 -6.32 -5.96
CA LYS A 118 -21.41 -5.34 -7.03
C LYS A 118 -22.59 -4.40 -6.79
N ALA A 119 -23.73 -4.91 -6.32
CA ALA A 119 -24.89 -4.09 -5.99
C ALA A 119 -24.61 -3.13 -4.82
N ALA A 120 -23.91 -3.59 -3.77
CA ALA A 120 -23.50 -2.77 -2.64
C ALA A 120 -22.52 -1.67 -3.07
N GLN A 121 -21.52 -2.01 -3.88
CA GLN A 121 -20.55 -1.05 -4.41
C GLN A 121 -21.23 -0.01 -5.32
N GLN A 122 -22.16 -0.44 -6.18
CA GLN A 122 -22.96 0.46 -7.01
C GLN A 122 -23.75 1.46 -6.16
N GLN A 123 -24.39 1.00 -5.08
CA GLN A 123 -25.15 1.87 -4.17
C GLN A 123 -24.25 2.85 -3.43
N LEU A 124 -23.08 2.40 -2.97
CA LEU A 124 -22.10 3.24 -2.30
C LEU A 124 -21.60 4.36 -3.23
N CYS A 125 -21.23 4.00 -4.46
CA CYS A 125 -20.63 4.89 -5.44
C CYS A 125 -21.62 5.77 -6.21
N ALA A 126 -22.94 5.55 -6.04
CA ALA A 126 -23.98 6.34 -6.71
C ALA A 126 -23.90 7.85 -6.40
N GLY A 127 -23.36 8.21 -5.23
CA GLY A 127 -23.21 9.60 -4.78
C GLY A 127 -21.85 10.25 -5.10
N LEU A 128 -20.99 9.61 -5.90
CA LEU A 128 -19.65 10.16 -6.19
C LEU A 128 -19.73 11.44 -7.04
N THR A 129 -19.31 12.55 -6.45
CA THR A 129 -19.30 13.87 -7.07
C THR A 129 -17.97 14.18 -7.76
N GLN A 130 -17.97 15.13 -8.72
CA GLN A 130 -16.75 15.61 -9.35
C GLN A 130 -15.76 16.22 -8.35
N ARG A 131 -16.27 16.98 -7.37
CA ARG A 131 -15.44 17.55 -6.30
C ARG A 131 -14.68 16.48 -5.52
N GLN A 132 -15.34 15.37 -5.17
CA GLN A 132 -14.67 14.27 -4.48
C GLN A 132 -13.57 13.62 -5.34
N ARG A 133 -13.78 13.51 -6.66
CA ARG A 133 -12.73 13.01 -7.58
C ARG A 133 -11.51 13.91 -7.62
N GLU A 134 -11.71 15.22 -7.50
CA GLU A 134 -10.64 16.23 -7.47
C GLU A 134 -9.93 16.24 -6.11
N ASP A 135 -10.67 16.09 -5.02
CA ASP A 135 -10.12 16.06 -3.65
C ASP A 135 -9.29 14.79 -3.37
N ARG A 136 -9.49 13.69 -4.14
CA ARG A 136 -8.85 12.38 -3.89
C ARG A 136 -7.33 12.45 -3.74
N LEU A 137 -6.67 13.22 -4.60
CA LEU A 137 -5.20 13.33 -4.60
C LEU A 137 -4.69 14.11 -3.39
N GLY A 138 -5.50 15.00 -2.82
CA GLY A 138 -5.18 15.71 -1.58
C GLY A 138 -5.13 14.77 -0.37
N TYR A 139 -6.06 13.80 -0.31
CA TYR A 139 -6.04 12.75 0.70
C TYR A 139 -4.80 11.87 0.57
N LEU A 140 -4.48 11.41 -0.64
CA LEU A 140 -3.28 10.60 -0.89
C LEU A 140 -1.99 11.35 -0.54
N ALA A 141 -1.87 12.62 -0.94
CA ALA A 141 -0.71 13.43 -0.61
C ALA A 141 -0.53 13.61 0.91
N THR A 142 -1.64 13.73 1.65
CA THR A 142 -1.64 13.81 3.12
C THR A 142 -1.15 12.51 3.74
N ALA A 143 -1.69 11.37 3.31
CA ALA A 143 -1.29 10.04 3.76
C ALA A 143 0.19 9.74 3.46
N ALA A 144 0.64 10.03 2.23
CA ALA A 144 2.02 9.84 1.80
C ALA A 144 3.01 10.67 2.63
N LYS A 145 2.67 11.93 2.89
CA LYS A 145 3.48 12.83 3.73
C LYS A 145 3.58 12.33 5.18
N ALA A 146 2.52 11.74 5.70
CA ALA A 146 2.46 11.22 7.07
C ALA A 146 3.13 9.85 7.23
N GLY A 147 3.58 9.22 6.15
CA GLY A 147 4.23 7.92 6.21
C GLY A 147 3.28 6.72 6.25
N VAL A 148 2.01 6.88 5.83
CA VAL A 148 1.08 5.75 5.75
C VAL A 148 1.64 4.73 4.75
N PRO A 149 1.76 3.43 5.13
CA PRO A 149 2.33 2.41 4.26
C PRO A 149 1.64 2.34 2.89
N GLY A 150 2.42 2.24 1.82
CA GLY A 150 1.93 2.17 0.44
C GLY A 150 1.47 3.51 -0.17
N ALA A 151 1.16 4.52 0.65
CA ALA A 151 0.65 5.80 0.15
C ALA A 151 1.68 6.56 -0.70
N ALA A 152 2.97 6.52 -0.37
CA ALA A 152 4.01 7.19 -1.18
C ALA A 152 4.22 6.50 -2.54
N THR A 153 4.13 5.17 -2.57
CA THR A 153 4.18 4.38 -3.81
C THR A 153 3.00 4.72 -4.73
N LEU A 154 1.78 4.78 -4.18
CA LEU A 154 0.59 5.17 -4.94
C LEU A 154 0.63 6.64 -5.37
N PHE A 155 1.12 7.54 -4.50
CA PHE A 155 1.29 8.94 -4.85
C PHE A 155 2.20 9.09 -6.07
N LEU A 156 3.29 8.32 -6.14
CA LEU A 156 4.15 8.28 -7.32
C LEU A 156 3.41 7.74 -8.57
N SER A 157 2.61 6.68 -8.44
CA SER A 157 1.95 6.06 -9.59
C SER A 157 0.85 6.93 -10.22
N GLU A 158 0.15 7.74 -9.43
CA GLU A 158 -0.86 8.69 -9.92
C GLU A 158 -0.24 9.76 -10.84
N GLY A 159 1.01 10.13 -10.60
CA GLY A 159 1.68 11.19 -11.34
C GLY A 159 1.27 12.61 -10.90
N PRO A 160 1.89 13.63 -11.50
CA PRO A 160 1.59 15.03 -11.17
C PRO A 160 0.11 15.36 -11.42
N PHE A 161 -0.60 15.75 -10.36
CA PHE A 161 -2.03 16.10 -10.42
C PHE A 161 -2.94 14.99 -10.99
N GLY A 162 -2.52 13.72 -10.90
CA GLY A 162 -3.26 12.58 -11.47
C GLY A 162 -3.07 12.41 -12.98
N ASP A 163 -2.12 13.14 -13.58
CA ASP A 163 -1.74 13.02 -14.98
C ASP A 163 -0.32 12.43 -15.09
N ARG A 164 -0.23 11.11 -15.13
CA ARG A 164 1.05 10.41 -15.36
C ARG A 164 1.71 10.80 -16.68
N SER A 165 0.94 11.20 -17.70
CA SER A 165 1.51 11.61 -18.98
C SER A 165 2.32 12.91 -18.88
N ALA A 166 2.06 13.75 -17.88
CA ALA A 166 2.80 14.99 -17.63
C ALA A 166 4.30 14.73 -17.43
N LEU A 167 4.69 13.57 -16.87
CA LEU A 167 6.09 13.20 -16.68
C LEU A 167 6.86 13.11 -18.01
N ARG A 168 6.19 12.70 -19.09
CA ARG A 168 6.76 12.62 -20.45
C ARG A 168 6.54 13.87 -21.27
N ASN A 169 5.32 14.42 -21.20
CA ASN A 169 4.88 15.49 -22.10
C ASN A 169 5.34 16.87 -21.64
N ARG A 170 5.59 17.04 -20.34
CA ARG A 170 5.94 18.31 -19.71
C ARG A 170 7.03 18.12 -18.64
N PRO A 171 8.17 17.46 -18.97
CA PRO A 171 9.16 17.06 -17.98
C PRO A 171 9.81 18.25 -17.28
N ASP A 172 9.92 19.40 -17.95
CA ASP A 172 10.58 20.62 -17.45
C ASP A 172 9.60 21.63 -16.81
N ASP A 173 8.31 21.30 -16.75
CA ASP A 173 7.33 22.12 -16.05
C ASP A 173 7.71 22.23 -14.55
N PRO A 174 7.83 23.45 -13.99
CA PRO A 174 8.22 23.65 -12.59
C PRO A 174 7.35 22.88 -11.60
N LEU A 175 6.05 22.71 -11.88
CA LEU A 175 5.13 21.97 -11.04
C LEU A 175 5.38 20.46 -11.11
N VAL A 176 5.67 19.94 -12.31
CA VAL A 176 6.07 18.53 -12.50
C VAL A 176 7.39 18.25 -11.77
N GLN A 177 8.34 19.17 -11.85
CA GLN A 177 9.62 19.06 -11.14
C GLN A 177 9.46 19.14 -9.63
N ALA A 178 8.58 20.01 -9.12
CA ALA A 178 8.25 20.08 -7.71
C ALA A 178 7.60 18.78 -7.21
N TRP A 179 6.66 18.23 -7.98
CA TRP A 179 6.03 16.95 -7.69
C TRP A 179 7.05 15.80 -7.67
N LYS A 180 7.97 15.71 -8.63
CA LYS A 180 9.02 14.66 -8.67
C LYS A 180 9.86 14.68 -7.39
N ARG A 181 10.31 15.87 -6.98
CA ARG A 181 11.06 16.05 -5.74
C ARG A 181 10.25 15.63 -4.52
N GLN A 182 8.97 16.00 -4.47
CA GLN A 182 8.08 15.62 -3.37
C GLN A 182 7.89 14.10 -3.29
N ALA A 183 7.57 13.44 -4.41
CA ALA A 183 7.33 11.99 -4.46
C ALA A 183 8.58 11.21 -4.01
N ILE A 184 9.76 11.59 -4.50
CA ILE A 184 11.02 10.95 -4.10
C ILE A 184 11.36 11.22 -2.64
N ALA A 185 11.13 12.43 -2.14
CA ALA A 185 11.37 12.74 -0.72
C ALA A 185 10.46 11.91 0.20
N GLN A 186 9.17 11.75 -0.15
CA GLN A 186 8.23 10.94 0.61
C GLN A 186 8.59 9.45 0.58
N LEU A 187 8.91 8.90 -0.59
CA LEU A 187 9.39 7.53 -0.73
C LEU A 187 10.67 7.30 0.08
N THR A 188 11.62 8.24 0.02
CA THR A 188 12.90 8.12 0.73
C THR A 188 12.67 8.10 2.24
N ALA A 189 11.82 8.99 2.75
CA ALA A 189 11.49 9.02 4.18
C ALA A 189 10.82 7.72 4.64
N GLN A 190 9.89 7.16 3.87
CA GLN A 190 9.26 5.88 4.19
C GLN A 190 10.24 4.70 4.09
N ALA A 191 11.12 4.71 3.09
CA ALA A 191 12.16 3.69 2.95
C ALA A 191 13.18 3.72 4.11
N ASP A 192 13.50 4.92 4.63
CA ASP A 192 14.36 5.09 5.81
C ASP A 192 13.70 4.58 7.10
N GLU A 193 12.36 4.55 7.14
CA GLU A 193 11.56 3.86 8.17
C GLU A 193 11.25 2.40 7.82
N ALA A 194 11.99 1.83 6.86
CA ALA A 194 11.92 0.43 6.44
C ALA A 194 10.57 -0.04 5.88
N GLU A 195 9.78 0.87 5.30
CA GLU A 195 8.59 0.50 4.53
C GLU A 195 9.01 -0.14 3.19
N LEU A 196 8.81 -1.45 3.06
CA LEU A 196 9.39 -2.24 1.98
C LEU A 196 8.86 -1.87 0.59
N SER A 197 7.61 -1.39 0.46
CA SER A 197 7.09 -0.97 -0.84
C SER A 197 7.84 0.24 -1.38
N SER A 198 8.22 1.17 -0.49
CA SER A 198 9.00 2.35 -0.82
C SER A 198 10.45 1.98 -1.14
N VAL A 199 11.06 1.06 -0.39
CA VAL A 199 12.39 0.52 -0.68
C VAL A 199 12.42 -0.13 -2.08
N ALA A 200 11.45 -0.98 -2.40
CA ALA A 200 11.33 -1.63 -3.71
C ALA A 200 11.08 -0.62 -4.84
N THR A 201 10.22 0.36 -4.61
CA THR A 201 9.90 1.41 -5.59
C THR A 201 11.13 2.26 -5.91
N LEU A 202 11.90 2.67 -4.90
CA LEU A 202 13.13 3.45 -5.11
C LEU A 202 14.24 2.63 -5.77
N MET A 203 14.38 1.35 -5.41
CA MET A 203 15.30 0.43 -6.09
C MET A 203 15.03 0.43 -7.60
N MET A 204 13.77 0.23 -8.00
CA MET A 204 13.37 0.22 -9.40
C MET A 204 13.49 1.60 -10.07
N ALA A 205 13.20 2.68 -9.34
CA ALA A 205 13.28 4.04 -9.86
C ALA A 205 14.71 4.43 -10.24
N TYR A 206 15.69 4.10 -9.39
CA TYR A 206 17.11 4.43 -9.62
C TYR A 206 17.87 3.42 -10.51
N LEU A 207 17.29 2.25 -10.79
CA LEU A 207 17.94 1.18 -11.55
C LEU A 207 18.31 1.59 -12.99
N ARG A 208 17.50 2.45 -13.60
CA ARG A 208 17.67 2.93 -14.98
C ARG A 208 17.18 4.36 -15.11
N ASP A 209 17.54 5.02 -16.20
CA ASP A 209 16.99 6.32 -16.53
C ASP A 209 15.47 6.23 -16.68
N GLY A 210 14.77 7.06 -15.91
CA GLY A 210 13.32 7.14 -15.91
C GLY A 210 12.82 8.58 -16.00
N GLU A 211 11.50 8.71 -16.01
CA GLU A 211 10.85 10.01 -16.12
C GLU A 211 10.88 10.80 -14.80
N VAL A 212 11.02 10.08 -13.67
CA VAL A 212 10.99 10.66 -12.31
C VAL A 212 12.38 10.98 -11.79
N VAL A 213 13.31 10.03 -11.93
CA VAL A 213 14.72 10.16 -11.52
C VAL A 213 15.64 9.63 -12.62
N ARG A 214 16.89 10.10 -12.61
CA ARG A 214 17.96 9.52 -13.42
C ARG A 214 18.49 8.25 -12.78
N LYS A 215 19.14 7.41 -13.57
CA LYS A 215 19.86 6.25 -13.05
C LYS A 215 20.85 6.70 -11.95
N ASP A 216 20.82 6.00 -10.83
CA ASP A 216 21.77 6.16 -9.72
C ASP A 216 22.09 4.77 -9.17
N ALA A 217 23.16 4.17 -9.68
CA ALA A 217 23.55 2.80 -9.34
C ALA A 217 23.85 2.63 -7.83
N PRO A 218 24.57 3.56 -7.15
CA PRO A 218 24.72 3.51 -5.70
C PRO A 218 23.40 3.48 -4.92
N GLN A 219 22.42 4.31 -5.27
CA GLN A 219 21.10 4.30 -4.61
C GLN A 219 20.36 2.99 -4.86
N ALA A 220 20.24 2.58 -6.13
CA ALA A 220 19.56 1.34 -6.50
C ALA A 220 20.16 0.12 -5.78
N TYR A 221 21.49 0.06 -5.71
CA TYR A 221 22.23 -1.00 -5.04
C TYR A 221 21.99 -1.03 -3.52
N GLY A 222 21.96 0.14 -2.86
CA GLY A 222 21.66 0.22 -1.43
C GLY A 222 20.25 -0.27 -1.07
N TYR A 223 19.24 0.09 -1.87
CA TYR A 223 17.87 -0.41 -1.66
C TYR A 223 17.74 -1.91 -1.98
N LEU A 224 18.39 -2.37 -3.05
CA LEU A 224 18.44 -3.80 -3.40
C LEU A 224 19.05 -4.63 -2.28
N LEU A 225 20.15 -4.16 -1.68
CA LEU A 225 20.77 -4.79 -0.52
C LEU A 225 19.83 -4.93 0.66
N ALA A 226 19.12 -3.85 0.98
CA ALA A 226 18.17 -3.86 2.09
C ALA A 226 17.08 -4.92 1.87
N LEU A 227 16.49 -4.97 0.67
CA LEU A 227 15.45 -5.95 0.31
C LEU A 227 15.97 -7.38 0.39
N ARG A 228 17.17 -7.62 -0.14
CA ARG A 228 17.80 -8.94 -0.10
C ARG A 228 18.01 -9.41 1.33
N GLN A 229 18.62 -8.58 2.17
CA GLN A 229 18.89 -8.90 3.58
C GLN A 229 17.60 -9.08 4.39
N VAL A 230 16.60 -8.22 4.22
CA VAL A 230 15.29 -8.40 4.89
C VAL A 230 14.65 -9.72 4.47
N TYR A 231 14.71 -10.08 3.19
CA TYR A 231 14.12 -11.32 2.69
C TYR A 231 14.84 -12.56 3.25
N ASP A 232 16.17 -12.61 3.11
CA ASP A 232 17.00 -13.75 3.51
C ASP A 232 17.03 -13.94 5.03
N ASP A 233 17.10 -12.85 5.79
CA ASP A 233 17.32 -12.92 7.23
C ASP A 233 16.01 -12.96 8.04
N ILE A 234 14.90 -12.47 7.49
CA ILE A 234 13.69 -12.17 8.28
C ILE A 234 12.42 -12.75 7.68
N LEU A 235 12.14 -12.48 6.39
CA LEU A 235 10.84 -12.87 5.80
C LEU A 235 10.78 -14.34 5.41
N ALA A 236 11.82 -14.86 4.76
CA ALA A 236 11.81 -16.23 4.26
C ALA A 236 13.21 -16.88 4.33
N PRO A 237 13.76 -17.10 5.54
CA PRO A 237 15.07 -17.74 5.69
C PRO A 237 15.14 -19.11 5.02
N GLY A 238 16.15 -19.30 4.18
CA GLY A 238 16.39 -20.56 3.45
C GLY A 238 15.56 -20.73 2.17
N VAL A 239 14.73 -19.76 1.79
CA VAL A 239 14.03 -19.73 0.49
C VAL A 239 14.87 -18.94 -0.52
N THR A 240 14.82 -19.34 -1.80
CA THR A 240 15.48 -18.59 -2.88
C THR A 240 15.01 -17.14 -2.89
N ASN A 241 15.95 -16.21 -2.82
CA ASN A 241 15.66 -14.79 -2.81
C ASN A 241 15.09 -14.34 -4.18
N PRO A 242 13.92 -13.68 -4.24
CA PRO A 242 13.37 -13.19 -5.50
C PRO A 242 14.18 -12.04 -6.10
N TYR A 243 14.99 -11.34 -5.30
CA TYR A 243 15.87 -10.27 -5.74
C TYR A 243 17.23 -10.82 -6.20
N GLN A 244 17.20 -11.73 -7.18
CA GLN A 244 18.33 -12.58 -7.62
C GLN A 244 19.61 -11.84 -8.05
N ASP A 245 20.69 -12.62 -8.18
CA ASP A 245 22.08 -12.20 -8.26
C ASP A 245 22.46 -11.37 -9.49
N GLU A 246 21.70 -11.43 -10.58
CA GLU A 246 22.04 -10.78 -11.85
C GLU A 246 22.00 -9.25 -11.74
N TYR A 247 20.93 -8.69 -11.17
CA TYR A 247 20.84 -7.24 -10.92
C TYR A 247 21.88 -6.78 -9.89
N TRP A 248 22.14 -7.62 -8.90
CA TRP A 248 23.10 -7.39 -7.83
C TRP A 248 24.53 -7.29 -8.37
N HIS A 249 25.00 -8.28 -9.13
CA HIS A 249 26.35 -8.32 -9.66
C HIS A 249 26.59 -7.21 -10.69
N TRP A 250 25.58 -6.94 -11.53
CA TRP A 250 25.67 -5.84 -12.49
C TRP A 250 25.82 -4.49 -11.80
N LEU A 251 24.95 -4.17 -10.82
CA LEU A 251 25.08 -2.94 -10.05
C LEU A 251 26.43 -2.89 -9.31
N GLN A 252 26.81 -3.96 -8.62
CA GLN A 252 28.06 -4.01 -7.87
C GLN A 252 29.29 -3.69 -8.73
N ALA A 253 29.32 -4.18 -9.97
CA ALA A 253 30.43 -3.96 -10.91
C ALA A 253 30.57 -2.50 -11.37
N GLU A 254 29.50 -1.69 -11.28
CA GLU A 254 29.51 -0.27 -11.63
C GLU A 254 30.00 0.64 -10.48
N LEU A 255 30.11 0.11 -9.26
CA LEU A 255 30.37 0.90 -8.06
C LEU A 255 31.84 0.84 -7.63
N THR A 256 32.37 1.97 -7.14
CA THR A 256 33.64 1.98 -6.40
C THR A 256 33.50 1.31 -5.03
N PRO A 257 34.60 0.84 -4.41
CA PRO A 257 34.54 0.27 -3.06
C PRO A 257 33.90 1.20 -2.03
N GLU A 258 34.14 2.51 -2.10
CA GLU A 258 33.54 3.51 -1.21
C GLU A 258 32.02 3.58 -1.40
N GLN A 259 31.55 3.53 -2.65
CA GLN A 259 30.12 3.52 -2.96
C GLN A 259 29.45 2.22 -2.47
N GLN A 260 30.11 1.07 -2.63
CA GLN A 260 29.61 -0.20 -2.11
C GLN A 260 29.51 -0.18 -0.57
N ALA A 261 30.51 0.39 0.10
CA ALA A 261 30.51 0.53 1.56
C ALA A 261 29.39 1.47 2.04
N ALA A 262 29.19 2.61 1.39
CA ALA A 262 28.12 3.54 1.72
C ALA A 262 26.72 2.92 1.50
N ALA A 263 26.52 2.23 0.38
CA ALA A 263 25.27 1.52 0.09
C ALA A 263 24.99 0.39 1.09
N SER A 264 26.03 -0.35 1.50
CA SER A 264 25.93 -1.38 2.54
C SER A 264 25.54 -0.78 3.90
N ALA A 265 26.12 0.36 4.28
CA ALA A 265 25.74 1.05 5.51
C ALA A 265 24.28 1.52 5.49
N ARG A 266 23.82 2.07 4.35
CA ARG A 266 22.40 2.43 4.16
C ARG A 266 21.49 1.21 4.28
N ALA A 267 21.83 0.11 3.62
CA ALA A 267 21.05 -1.11 3.68
C ALA A 267 20.94 -1.65 5.10
N GLN A 268 22.05 -1.69 5.84
CA GLN A 268 22.08 -2.13 7.24
C GLN A 268 21.20 -1.25 8.13
N ALA A 269 21.14 0.07 7.90
CA ALA A 269 20.26 0.96 8.65
C ALA A 269 18.78 0.62 8.42
N ILE A 270 18.38 0.38 7.16
CA ILE A 270 17.03 -0.04 6.80
C ILE A 270 16.68 -1.40 7.42
N VAL A 271 17.58 -2.38 7.32
CA VAL A 271 17.38 -3.72 7.90
C VAL A 271 17.26 -3.65 9.42
N ALA A 272 18.09 -2.83 10.08
CA ALA A 272 18.02 -2.64 11.53
C ALA A 272 16.67 -2.02 11.95
N LYS A 273 16.19 -1.00 11.22
CA LYS A 273 14.85 -0.42 11.41
C LYS A 273 13.76 -1.48 11.21
N TYR A 274 13.84 -2.27 10.15
CA TYR A 274 12.88 -3.35 9.90
C TYR A 274 12.82 -4.34 11.07
N ARG A 275 13.97 -4.78 11.59
CA ARG A 275 14.05 -5.65 12.77
C ARG A 275 13.41 -5.03 14.01
N GLN A 276 13.59 -3.72 14.21
CA GLN A 276 12.95 -3.01 15.33
C GLN A 276 11.43 -3.00 15.19
N HIS A 277 10.89 -2.85 13.98
CA HIS A 277 9.46 -2.93 13.74
C HIS A 277 8.92 -4.36 13.91
N ALA A 278 9.61 -5.37 13.36
CA ALA A 278 9.23 -6.77 13.47
C ALA A 278 9.33 -7.33 14.89
N GLY A 279 10.28 -6.82 15.70
CA GLY A 279 10.49 -7.26 17.09
C GLY A 279 9.65 -6.52 18.13
N ARG A 280 8.92 -5.47 17.75
CA ARG A 280 7.97 -4.80 18.66
C ARG A 280 6.68 -5.63 18.71
N PRO A 281 6.19 -6.05 19.89
CA PRO A 281 4.80 -6.47 19.99
C PRO A 281 3.96 -5.27 19.55
N ALA A 282 2.98 -5.49 18.66
CA ALA A 282 2.02 -4.46 18.29
C ALA A 282 1.47 -3.87 19.60
N HIS A 283 1.80 -2.60 19.89
CA HIS A 283 1.55 -2.00 21.20
C HIS A 283 0.07 -2.17 21.58
N GLY A 284 -0.14 -2.62 22.83
CA GLY A 284 -1.45 -2.99 23.39
C GLY A 284 -2.32 -1.84 23.83
#